data_AF-A0A7S1Y177-F1
#
_entry.id   AF-A0A7S1Y177-F1
#
_cell.length_a   1.000
_cell.length_b   1.000
_cell.length_c   1.000
_cell.angle_alpha   90.00
_cell.angle_beta   90.00
_cell.angle_gamma   90.00
#
_symmetry.space_group_name_H-M   'P 1'
#
loop_
_entity.id
_entity.type
_entity.pdbx_description
1 polymer ?
#
loop_
_entity_poly.entity_id
_entity_poly.type
_entity_poly.pdbx_seq_one_letter_code
_entity_poly.pdbx_strand_id
1 'polypeptide(L)'
;VIPASVALGAEVGFDGPGSKFDATDAGITHFVVDRPTVDSAYSGRNADLVQPQWIFDSCNAGVLLPASKYAPGAALPPHLSPFVDDEKEGYTPAYAEEIQRIKSRKAAGATAGDADADAEDVPAGVEEDKPKGEVEEEDADDDEEEGSKGKPQTEEEEQHELAKSMMGKKAKRLYERMQHGNQRRQDKVDRLREKRRKIEAAGRA
;
A
#
# COMPACT_ATOMS: atom_id res chain seq x y z
N VAL A 1 11.53 -12.28 13.45
CA VAL A 1 10.32 -13.15 13.44
C VAL A 1 9.85 -13.43 14.85
N ILE A 2 10.55 -14.27 15.64
CA ILE A 2 10.12 -14.66 17.00
C ILE A 2 9.78 -13.47 17.91
N PRO A 3 10.61 -12.40 18.02
CA PRO A 3 10.28 -11.28 18.91
C PRO A 3 8.98 -10.54 18.50
N ALA A 4 8.74 -10.40 17.19
CA ALA A 4 7.55 -9.73 16.68
C ALA A 4 6.28 -10.54 16.97
N SER A 5 6.34 -11.86 16.80
CA SER A 5 5.23 -12.77 17.10
C SER A 5 4.88 -12.77 18.60
N VAL A 6 5.88 -12.87 19.48
CA VAL A 6 5.68 -12.88 20.94
C VAL A 6 5.10 -11.55 21.42
N ALA A 7 5.54 -10.42 20.85
CA ALA A 7 5.00 -9.10 21.20
C ALA A 7 3.48 -8.96 20.92
N LEU A 8 2.94 -9.75 19.98
CA LEU A 8 1.51 -9.82 19.66
C LEU A 8 0.77 -10.94 20.40
N GLY A 9 1.42 -11.59 21.38
CA GLY A 9 0.83 -12.65 22.20
C GLY A 9 0.83 -14.03 21.54
N ALA A 10 1.54 -14.23 20.44
CA ALA A 10 1.71 -15.56 19.87
C ALA A 10 2.65 -16.40 20.74
N GLU A 11 2.33 -17.68 20.91
CA GLU A 11 3.25 -18.65 21.48
C GLU A 11 4.13 -19.23 20.37
N VAL A 12 5.44 -19.32 20.62
CA VAL A 12 6.41 -19.67 19.57
C VAL A 12 7.32 -20.81 20.04
N GLY A 13 7.55 -21.76 19.15
CA GLY A 13 8.57 -22.80 19.28
C GLY A 13 9.60 -22.70 18.15
N PHE A 14 10.71 -23.40 18.30
CA PHE A 14 11.72 -23.55 17.25
C PHE A 14 12.05 -25.04 17.05
N ASP A 15 12.68 -25.37 15.93
CA ASP A 15 13.16 -26.74 15.70
C ASP A 15 14.46 -26.96 16.46
N GLY A 16 14.41 -27.79 17.50
CA GLY A 16 15.58 -28.13 18.31
C GLY A 16 15.30 -28.34 19.81
N PRO A 17 16.31 -28.82 20.55
CA PRO A 17 16.20 -29.06 21.98
C PRO A 17 15.90 -27.77 22.74
N GLY A 18 14.95 -27.84 23.68
CA GLY A 18 14.52 -26.68 24.48
C GLY A 18 13.37 -25.87 23.87
N SER A 19 12.80 -26.30 22.74
CA SER A 19 11.55 -25.71 22.23
C SER A 19 10.37 -25.99 23.16
N LYS A 20 9.45 -25.03 23.27
CA LYS A 20 8.20 -25.17 24.03
C LYS A 20 7.24 -26.19 23.39
N PHE A 21 7.33 -26.37 22.07
CA PHE A 21 6.43 -27.21 21.29
C PHE A 21 7.24 -28.23 20.50
N ASP A 22 6.71 -29.46 20.43
CA ASP A 22 7.21 -30.47 19.51
C ASP A 22 6.71 -30.15 18.09
N ALA A 23 7.54 -30.39 17.06
CA ALA A 23 7.19 -30.09 15.67
C ALA A 23 5.97 -30.90 15.15
N THR A 24 5.58 -31.97 15.85
CA THR A 24 4.41 -32.81 15.55
C THR A 24 3.16 -32.42 16.33
N ASP A 25 3.22 -31.39 17.19
CA ASP A 25 2.08 -30.94 18.00
C ASP A 25 0.93 -30.45 17.11
N ALA A 26 -0.26 -31.04 17.29
CA ALA A 26 -1.47 -30.70 16.55
C ALA A 26 -2.03 -29.31 16.91
N GLY A 27 -1.58 -28.70 18.01
CA GLY A 27 -1.93 -27.33 18.38
C GLY A 27 -1.21 -26.26 17.57
N ILE A 28 -0.19 -26.62 16.80
CA ILE A 28 0.54 -25.67 15.94
C ILE A 28 -0.36 -25.23 14.80
N THR A 29 -0.60 -23.92 14.69
CA THR A 29 -1.46 -23.34 13.65
C THR A 29 -0.70 -22.88 12.41
N HIS A 30 0.54 -22.43 12.57
CA HIS A 30 1.36 -21.88 11.49
C HIS A 30 2.81 -22.36 11.60
N PHE A 31 3.38 -22.78 10.48
CA PHE A 31 4.81 -23.08 10.34
C PHE A 31 5.48 -21.99 9.50
N VAL A 32 6.45 -21.29 10.10
CA VAL A 32 7.21 -20.25 9.39
C VAL A 32 8.42 -20.88 8.72
N VAL A 33 8.46 -20.82 7.38
CA VAL A 33 9.50 -21.46 6.56
C VAL A 33 10.08 -20.44 5.57
N ASP A 34 11.40 -20.27 5.61
CA ASP A 34 12.16 -19.36 4.73
C ASP A 34 12.93 -20.11 3.63
N ARG A 35 12.44 -21.30 3.25
CA ARG A 35 13.06 -22.14 2.22
C ARG A 35 12.22 -22.11 0.94
N PRO A 36 12.86 -22.07 -0.25
CA PRO A 36 12.15 -22.03 -1.53
C PRO A 36 11.39 -23.33 -1.83
N THR A 37 11.82 -24.44 -1.21
CA THR A 37 11.11 -25.71 -1.24
C THR A 37 10.86 -26.16 0.19
N VAL A 38 9.67 -26.70 0.42
CA VAL A 38 9.28 -27.23 1.72
C VAL A 38 9.54 -28.72 1.71
N ASP A 39 10.09 -29.25 2.81
CA ASP A 39 10.21 -30.69 2.97
C ASP A 39 8.81 -31.33 2.98
N SER A 40 8.68 -32.46 2.29
CA SER A 40 7.50 -33.34 2.36
C SER A 40 7.05 -33.64 3.79
N ALA A 41 7.95 -33.59 4.77
CA ALA A 41 7.64 -33.76 6.19
C ALA A 41 6.57 -32.77 6.72
N TYR A 42 6.39 -31.61 6.08
CA TYR A 42 5.37 -30.61 6.45
C TYR A 42 4.04 -30.82 5.71
N SER A 43 4.00 -31.69 4.70
CA SER A 43 2.80 -31.97 3.91
C SER A 43 1.79 -32.81 4.72
N GLY A 44 0.52 -32.43 4.70
CA GLY A 44 -0.55 -33.15 5.40
C GLY A 44 -0.77 -32.75 6.87
N ARG A 45 -0.08 -31.71 7.36
CA ARG A 45 -0.37 -31.10 8.67
C ARG A 45 -1.55 -30.15 8.57
N ASN A 46 -2.33 -30.04 9.64
CA ASN A 46 -3.46 -29.11 9.74
C ASN A 46 -3.00 -27.69 10.14
N ALA A 47 -1.93 -27.21 9.50
CA ALA A 47 -1.25 -25.96 9.84
C ALA A 47 -0.81 -25.25 8.57
N ASP A 48 -0.95 -23.92 8.53
CA ASP A 48 -0.58 -23.13 7.37
C ASP A 48 0.95 -22.96 7.30
N LEU A 49 1.51 -23.19 6.12
CA LEU A 49 2.91 -22.92 5.83
C LEU A 49 3.04 -21.49 5.30
N VAL A 50 3.82 -20.66 5.99
CA VAL A 50 3.96 -19.23 5.67
C VAL A 50 5.42 -18.80 5.65
N GLN A 51 5.73 -17.83 4.82
CA GLN A 51 7.03 -17.16 4.82
C GLN A 51 7.13 -16.13 5.96
N PRO A 52 8.34 -15.80 6.45
CA PRO A 52 8.54 -14.79 7.48
C PRO A 52 7.86 -13.43 7.21
N GLN A 53 7.72 -13.06 5.93
CA GLN A 53 7.07 -11.82 5.50
C GLN A 53 5.64 -11.68 6.04
N TRP A 54 4.88 -12.79 6.13
CA TRP A 54 3.51 -12.79 6.60
C TRP A 54 3.36 -12.20 8.01
N ILE A 55 4.34 -12.48 8.88
CA ILE A 55 4.36 -11.97 10.25
C ILE A 55 4.53 -10.46 10.24
N PHE A 56 5.52 -9.96 9.50
CA PHE A 56 5.79 -8.52 9.45
C PHE A 56 4.65 -7.73 8.79
N ASP A 57 4.11 -8.22 7.68
CA ASP A 57 2.99 -7.55 7.02
C ASP A 57 1.73 -7.58 7.89
N SER A 58 1.45 -8.69 8.59
CA SER A 58 0.33 -8.77 9.54
C SER A 58 0.53 -7.86 10.76
N CYS A 59 1.77 -7.73 11.26
CA CYS A 59 2.12 -6.78 12.31
C CYS A 59 1.88 -5.34 11.84
N ASN A 60 2.42 -4.98 10.67
CA ASN A 60 2.28 -3.63 10.11
C ASN A 60 0.82 -3.29 9.81
N ALA A 61 0.05 -4.27 9.33
CA ALA A 61 -1.37 -4.09 9.10
C ALA A 61 -2.16 -4.05 10.41
N GLY A 62 -1.71 -4.69 11.50
CA GLY A 62 -2.51 -4.85 12.72
C GLY A 62 -3.70 -5.80 12.55
N VAL A 63 -3.69 -6.62 11.50
CA VAL A 63 -4.70 -7.65 11.20
C VAL A 63 -4.01 -8.89 10.63
N LEU A 64 -4.58 -10.06 10.91
CA LEU A 64 -4.08 -11.32 10.37
C LEU A 64 -4.38 -11.37 8.87
N LEU A 65 -3.34 -11.37 8.05
CA LEU A 65 -3.48 -11.44 6.59
C LEU A 65 -3.71 -12.89 6.13
N PRO A 66 -4.29 -13.12 4.94
CA PRO A 66 -4.51 -14.47 4.41
C PRO A 66 -3.18 -15.22 4.23
N ALA A 67 -2.99 -16.32 4.97
CA ALA A 67 -1.77 -17.13 4.94
C ALA A 67 -1.44 -17.69 3.55
N SER A 68 -2.47 -17.98 2.74
CA SER A 68 -2.34 -18.54 1.38
C SER A 68 -1.48 -17.67 0.45
N LYS A 69 -1.51 -16.34 0.60
CA LYS A 69 -0.68 -15.42 -0.21
C LYS A 69 0.81 -15.46 0.13
N TYR A 70 1.15 -16.07 1.25
CA TYR A 70 2.51 -16.12 1.80
C TYR A 70 3.06 -17.54 1.85
N ALA A 71 2.44 -18.48 1.14
CA ALA A 71 2.94 -19.85 1.06
C ALA A 71 4.40 -19.89 0.54
N PRO A 72 5.24 -20.84 0.97
CA PRO A 72 6.59 -20.97 0.44
C PRO A 72 6.61 -21.09 -1.08
N GLY A 73 7.45 -20.30 -1.74
CA GLY A 73 7.56 -20.25 -3.20
C GLY A 73 6.47 -19.44 -3.92
N ALA A 74 5.46 -18.92 -3.20
CA ALA A 74 4.47 -18.01 -3.77
C ALA A 74 5.08 -16.63 -4.08
N ALA A 75 4.56 -15.97 -5.11
CA ALA A 75 4.84 -14.56 -5.35
C ALA A 75 4.21 -13.72 -4.23
N LEU A 76 5.07 -13.09 -3.41
CA LEU A 76 4.63 -12.35 -2.24
C LEU A 76 3.86 -11.08 -2.64
N PRO A 77 2.87 -10.67 -1.84
CA PRO A 77 2.20 -9.39 -2.04
C PRO A 77 3.18 -8.21 -2.00
N PRO A 78 2.86 -7.08 -2.66
CA PRO A 78 3.65 -5.85 -2.54
C PRO A 78 3.74 -5.41 -1.08
N HIS A 79 4.95 -5.20 -0.57
CA HIS A 79 5.13 -4.72 0.80
C HIS A 79 4.68 -3.27 0.92
N LEU A 80 3.96 -2.98 2.00
CA LEU A 80 3.52 -1.63 2.35
C LEU A 80 4.38 -1.13 3.51
N SER A 81 5.06 0.00 3.29
CA SER A 81 5.91 0.61 4.31
C SER A 81 5.04 1.25 5.39
N PRO A 82 5.29 0.98 6.68
CA PRO A 82 4.54 1.61 7.77
C PRO A 82 4.88 3.10 7.96
N PHE A 83 5.88 3.61 7.24
CA PHE A 83 6.35 5.00 7.34
C PHE A 83 5.85 5.90 6.22
N VAL A 84 5.22 5.33 5.19
CA VAL A 84 4.66 6.08 4.07
C VAL A 84 3.21 6.40 4.36
N ASP A 85 2.82 7.65 4.10
CA ASP A 85 1.45 8.14 4.20
C ASP A 85 0.86 8.22 2.79
N ASP A 86 0.17 7.16 2.38
CA ASP A 86 -0.40 7.01 1.04
C ASP A 86 -1.34 8.17 0.67
N GLU A 87 -2.05 8.75 1.66
CA GLU A 87 -2.93 9.90 1.46
C GLU A 87 -2.14 11.17 1.11
N LYS A 88 -1.03 11.41 1.80
CA LYS A 88 -0.13 12.53 1.49
C LYS A 88 0.63 12.33 0.18
N GLU A 89 0.96 11.09 -0.17
CA GLU A 89 1.61 10.79 -1.45
C GLU A 89 0.65 10.91 -2.65
N GLY A 90 -0.67 10.95 -2.41
CA GLY A 90 -1.68 11.06 -3.47
C GLY A 90 -1.85 9.78 -4.30
N TYR A 91 -1.26 8.68 -3.85
CA TYR A 91 -1.36 7.38 -4.50
C TYR A 91 -1.41 6.25 -3.46
N THR A 92 -2.55 5.56 -3.43
CA THR A 92 -2.74 4.36 -2.61
C THR A 92 -2.52 3.10 -3.46
N PRO A 93 -1.58 2.20 -3.10
CA PRO A 93 -1.42 0.93 -3.78
C PRO A 93 -2.67 0.03 -3.62
N ALA A 94 -3.03 -0.74 -4.64
CA ALA A 94 -4.21 -1.62 -4.61
C ALA A 94 -4.21 -2.64 -3.44
N TYR A 95 -3.02 -3.10 -3.05
CA TYR A 95 -2.90 -4.00 -1.90
C TYR A 95 -3.23 -3.31 -0.57
N ALA A 96 -2.95 -2.00 -0.44
CA ALA A 96 -3.35 -1.23 0.73
C ALA A 96 -4.87 -1.14 0.85
N GLU A 97 -5.57 -0.92 -0.28
CA GLU A 97 -7.04 -0.95 -0.33
C GLU A 97 -7.59 -2.33 0.07
N GLU A 98 -6.96 -3.43 -0.36
CA GLU A 98 -7.35 -4.78 0.03
C GLU A 98 -7.22 -5.00 1.54
N ILE A 99 -6.10 -4.56 2.14
CA ILE A 99 -5.90 -4.63 3.59
C ILE A 99 -6.95 -3.81 4.33
N GLN A 100 -7.30 -2.61 3.85
CA GLN A 100 -8.37 -1.80 4.46
C GLN A 100 -9.71 -2.55 4.43
N ARG A 101 -10.06 -3.24 3.34
CA ARG A 101 -11.28 -4.08 3.28
C ARG A 101 -11.23 -5.23 4.28
N ILE A 102 -10.09 -5.91 4.42
CA ILE A 102 -9.91 -6.99 5.41
C ILE A 102 -10.09 -6.45 6.84
N LYS A 103 -9.51 -5.29 7.15
CA LYS A 103 -9.67 -4.62 8.44
C LYS A 103 -11.14 -4.30 8.73
N SER A 104 -11.84 -3.67 7.78
CA SER A 104 -13.25 -3.32 7.91
C SER A 104 -14.13 -4.55 8.13
N ARG A 105 -13.88 -5.64 7.39
CA ARG A 105 -14.60 -6.91 7.55
C ARG A 105 -14.37 -7.54 8.94
N LYS A 106 -13.13 -7.51 9.44
CA LYS A 106 -12.80 -8.00 10.79
C LYS A 106 -13.47 -7.14 11.87
N ALA A 107 -13.46 -5.82 11.72
CA ALA A 107 -14.14 -4.90 12.64
C ALA A 107 -15.66 -5.13 12.67
N ALA A 108 -16.25 -5.52 11.53
CA ALA A 108 -17.65 -5.90 11.42
C ALA A 108 -17.97 -7.32 11.95
N GLY A 109 -16.99 -8.05 12.49
CA GLY A 109 -17.21 -9.37 13.11
C GLY A 109 -17.43 -10.53 12.15
N ALA A 110 -17.17 -10.35 10.84
CA ALA A 110 -17.25 -11.44 9.88
C ALA A 110 -15.97 -12.30 9.93
N THR A 111 -16.13 -13.57 10.30
CA THR A 111 -15.04 -14.56 10.36
C THR A 111 -14.65 -15.02 8.94
N ALA A 112 -13.38 -15.39 8.76
CA ALA A 112 -12.72 -15.71 7.48
C ALA A 112 -13.16 -17.04 6.82
N GLY A 113 -14.40 -17.49 7.07
CA GLY A 113 -14.94 -18.76 6.56
C GLY A 113 -15.99 -18.62 5.46
N ASP A 114 -16.39 -17.40 5.09
CA ASP A 114 -17.35 -17.19 4.00
C ASP A 114 -16.59 -16.95 2.68
N ALA A 115 -16.84 -17.85 1.75
CA ALA A 115 -16.10 -18.03 0.52
C ALA A 115 -16.12 -16.79 -0.38
N ASP A 116 -15.04 -16.66 -1.14
CA ASP A 116 -14.92 -16.01 -2.44
C ASP A 116 -16.28 -15.65 -3.08
N ALA A 117 -16.71 -14.41 -2.88
CA ALA A 117 -17.80 -13.79 -3.59
C ALA A 117 -17.28 -12.49 -4.17
N ASP A 118 -16.81 -12.62 -5.41
CA ASP A 118 -16.74 -11.55 -6.39
C ASP A 118 -18.02 -10.68 -6.28
N ALA A 119 -17.83 -9.44 -5.86
CA ALA A 119 -18.87 -8.43 -5.85
C ALA A 119 -18.29 -7.18 -6.51
N GLU A 120 -18.56 -7.07 -7.81
CA GLU A 120 -18.33 -5.88 -8.60
C GLU A 120 -19.19 -4.69 -8.12
N ASP A 121 -18.59 -3.50 -8.29
CA ASP A 121 -19.20 -2.20 -8.61
C ASP A 121 -19.74 -1.25 -7.48
N VAL A 122 -18.94 -0.19 -7.24
CA VAL A 122 -19.15 1.31 -7.10
C VAL A 122 -20.32 1.89 -6.24
N PRO A 123 -20.21 3.11 -5.62
CA PRO A 123 -19.51 4.29 -6.15
C PRO A 123 -18.71 5.20 -5.20
N ALA A 124 -18.00 6.10 -5.88
CA ALA A 124 -17.15 7.19 -5.42
C ALA A 124 -17.81 8.11 -4.38
N GLY A 125 -17.07 8.40 -3.32
CA GLY A 125 -17.22 9.58 -2.48
C GLY A 125 -15.88 10.29 -2.45
N VAL A 126 -15.72 11.32 -3.30
CA VAL A 126 -14.59 12.24 -3.24
C VAL A 126 -14.88 13.21 -2.10
N GLU A 127 -14.20 13.04 -0.96
CA GLU A 127 -13.99 14.16 -0.04
C GLU A 127 -12.56 14.65 -0.22
N GLU A 128 -12.45 15.86 -0.79
CA GLU A 128 -11.20 16.59 -0.88
C GLU A 128 -10.83 17.11 0.51
N ASP A 129 -9.92 16.42 1.21
CA ASP A 129 -9.23 17.00 2.37
C ASP A 129 -7.84 17.49 1.96
N LYS A 130 -7.50 18.70 2.43
CA LYS A 130 -6.30 19.44 1.99
C LYS A 130 -5.03 18.86 2.62
N PRO A 131 -4.00 18.48 1.83
CA PRO A 131 -2.74 18.09 2.42
C PRO A 131 -1.98 19.32 2.97
N LYS A 132 -1.76 19.35 4.29
CA LYS A 132 -0.68 20.11 4.91
C LYS A 132 0.63 19.34 4.72
N GLY A 133 1.41 19.75 3.72
CA GLY A 133 2.76 19.21 3.48
C GLY A 133 3.83 20.24 3.82
N GLU A 134 4.68 19.92 4.80
CA GLU A 134 6.03 20.51 4.92
C GLU A 134 6.83 20.14 3.66
N VAL A 135 7.50 21.13 3.07
CA VAL A 135 8.33 20.99 1.88
C VAL A 135 9.79 20.98 2.33
N GLU A 136 10.44 19.83 2.20
CA GLU A 136 11.91 19.77 2.12
C GLU A 136 12.32 20.21 0.70
N GLU A 137 13.20 21.21 0.64
CA GLU A 137 13.72 21.78 -0.61
C GLU A 137 14.88 20.94 -1.15
N GLU A 138 14.74 20.49 -2.40
CA GLU A 138 15.88 20.12 -3.24
C GLU A 138 15.80 20.96 -4.53
N ASP A 139 16.76 21.88 -4.67
CA ASP A 139 16.94 22.73 -5.84
C ASP A 139 17.42 21.90 -7.03
N ALA A 140 16.65 21.94 -8.13
CA ALA A 140 17.11 21.54 -9.45
C ALA A 140 16.50 22.51 -10.47
N ASP A 141 17.37 23.41 -10.92
CA ASP A 141 17.21 24.41 -11.98
C ASP A 141 17.09 23.67 -13.33
N ASP A 142 15.96 23.81 -14.01
CA ASP A 142 15.81 23.43 -15.41
C ASP A 142 14.72 24.32 -16.03
N ASP A 143 15.18 25.21 -16.91
CA ASP A 143 14.41 26.25 -17.59
C ASP A 143 14.09 25.75 -19.01
N GLU A 144 12.86 25.30 -19.23
CA GLU A 144 12.33 25.05 -20.57
C GLU A 144 10.97 25.75 -20.73
N GLU A 145 10.99 26.90 -21.42
CA GLU A 145 9.80 27.52 -22.01
C GLU A 145 9.31 26.68 -23.20
N GLU A 146 8.09 26.13 -23.12
CA GLU A 146 7.30 25.81 -24.30
C GLU A 146 5.93 26.50 -24.28
N GLY A 147 5.71 27.35 -25.28
CA GLY A 147 4.45 28.03 -25.52
C GLY A 147 3.35 27.07 -25.98
N SER A 148 2.23 27.04 -25.26
CA SER A 148 1.04 26.30 -25.67
C SER A 148 -0.07 27.24 -26.16
N LYS A 149 -0.62 26.88 -27.32
CA LYS A 149 -1.67 27.58 -28.05
C LYS A 149 -3.03 27.44 -27.35
N GLY A 150 -3.80 28.52 -27.38
CA GLY A 150 -5.03 28.74 -26.63
C GLY A 150 -6.07 27.61 -26.69
N LYS A 151 -6.42 27.11 -25.51
CA LYS A 151 -7.65 26.35 -25.23
C LYS A 151 -8.78 27.32 -24.84
N PRO A 152 -10.05 26.98 -25.09
CA PRO A 152 -11.18 27.78 -24.61
C PRO A 152 -11.15 27.81 -23.07
N GLN A 153 -10.99 29.00 -22.51
CA GLN A 153 -10.89 29.20 -21.06
C GLN A 153 -12.27 29.00 -20.44
N THR A 154 -12.35 28.12 -19.44
CA THR A 154 -13.54 28.00 -18.60
C THR A 154 -13.63 29.18 -17.64
N GLU A 155 -14.84 29.59 -17.25
CA GLU A 155 -15.06 30.73 -16.35
C GLU A 155 -14.24 30.64 -15.05
N GLU A 156 -13.94 29.44 -14.55
CA GLU A 156 -13.08 29.21 -13.39
C GLU A 156 -11.60 29.51 -13.66
N GLU A 157 -11.08 29.20 -14.86
CA GLU A 157 -9.69 29.49 -15.23
C GLU A 157 -9.47 31.00 -15.37
N GLU A 158 -10.44 31.70 -15.94
CA GLU A 158 -10.42 33.17 -16.05
C GLU A 158 -10.47 33.84 -14.67
N GLN A 159 -11.33 33.36 -13.77
CA GLN A 159 -11.39 33.84 -12.39
C GLN A 159 -10.08 33.59 -11.63
N HIS A 160 -9.45 32.45 -11.87
CA HIS A 160 -8.19 32.08 -11.24
C HIS A 160 -7.01 32.91 -11.76
N GLU A 161 -6.93 33.17 -13.06
CA GLU A 161 -5.95 34.09 -13.65
C GLU A 161 -6.17 35.53 -13.18
N LEU A 162 -7.43 35.97 -13.09
CA LEU A 162 -7.76 37.27 -12.50
C LEU A 162 -7.30 37.34 -11.04
N ALA A 163 -7.56 36.30 -10.23
CA ALA A 163 -7.12 36.23 -8.83
C ALA A 163 -5.58 36.25 -8.71
N LYS A 164 -4.85 35.51 -9.55
CA LYS A 164 -3.38 35.57 -9.62
C LYS A 164 -2.87 36.95 -9.98
N SER A 165 -3.54 37.64 -10.91
CA SER A 165 -3.13 38.98 -11.34
C SER A 165 -3.29 40.03 -10.22
N MET A 166 -4.24 39.80 -9.31
CA MET A 166 -4.49 40.63 -8.13
C MET A 166 -3.55 40.31 -6.94
N MET A 167 -2.73 39.27 -7.02
CA MET A 167 -1.78 38.94 -5.95
C MET A 167 -0.56 39.86 -5.95
N GLY A 168 -0.05 40.19 -4.76
CA GLY A 168 1.23 40.87 -4.63
C GLY A 168 2.39 40.01 -5.15
N LYS A 169 3.47 40.64 -5.66
CA LYS A 169 4.62 39.96 -6.28
C LYS A 169 5.22 38.80 -5.45
N LYS A 170 5.28 38.96 -4.11
CA LYS A 170 5.78 37.90 -3.21
C LYS A 170 4.81 36.72 -3.12
N ALA A 171 3.51 37.00 -3.03
CA ALA A 171 2.47 35.97 -2.98
C ALA A 171 2.38 35.20 -4.30
N LYS A 172 2.49 35.90 -5.44
CA LYS A 172 2.50 35.28 -6.77
C LYS A 172 3.65 34.28 -6.93
N ARG A 173 4.88 34.66 -6.57
CA ARG A 173 6.05 33.77 -6.61
C ARG A 173 5.91 32.55 -5.71
N LEU A 174 5.38 32.72 -4.49
CA LEU A 174 5.13 31.62 -3.57
C LEU A 174 4.09 30.66 -4.15
N TYR A 175 3.00 31.19 -4.72
CA TYR A 175 1.95 30.41 -5.36
C TYR A 175 2.49 29.62 -6.55
N GLU A 176 3.27 30.23 -7.43
CA GLU A 176 3.91 29.55 -8.59
C GLU A 176 4.81 28.39 -8.12
N ARG A 177 5.65 28.61 -7.10
CA ARG A 177 6.50 27.55 -6.53
C ARG A 177 5.67 26.40 -5.94
N MET A 178 4.61 26.74 -5.21
CA MET A 178 3.70 25.74 -4.62
C MET A 178 2.99 24.92 -5.71
N GLN A 179 2.48 25.57 -6.75
CA GLN A 179 1.83 24.90 -7.88
C GLN A 179 2.78 23.96 -8.61
N HIS A 180 4.01 24.41 -8.88
CA HIS A 180 5.01 23.57 -9.52
C HIS A 180 5.37 22.33 -8.67
N GLY A 181 5.50 22.50 -7.35
CA GLY A 181 5.70 21.38 -6.43
C GLY A 181 4.53 20.38 -6.45
N ASN A 182 3.29 20.87 -6.48
CA ASN A 182 2.10 20.04 -6.59
C ASN A 182 2.03 19.32 -7.95
N GLN A 183 2.32 20.01 -9.05
CA GLN A 183 2.34 19.43 -10.40
C GLN A 183 3.38 18.32 -10.50
N ARG A 184 4.61 18.53 -10.00
CA ARG A 184 5.66 17.49 -9.97
C ARG A 184 5.22 16.23 -9.21
N ARG A 185 4.51 16.39 -8.09
CA ARG A 185 3.93 15.26 -7.33
C ARG A 185 2.84 14.56 -8.14
N GLN A 186 1.95 15.32 -8.76
CA GLN A 186 0.87 14.78 -9.59
C GLN A 186 1.41 14.00 -10.79
N ASP A 187 2.40 14.52 -11.50
CA ASP A 187 3.04 13.85 -12.63
C ASP A 187 3.70 12.52 -12.20
N LYS A 188 4.29 12.50 -11.00
CA LYS A 188 4.85 11.26 -10.41
C LYS A 188 3.75 10.23 -10.14
N VAL A 189 2.62 10.65 -9.57
CA VAL A 189 1.45 9.78 -9.33
C VAL A 189 0.89 9.23 -10.65
N ASP A 190 0.71 10.08 -11.65
CA ASP A 190 0.17 9.67 -12.95
C ASP A 190 1.10 8.70 -13.67
N ARG A 191 2.42 8.89 -13.56
CA ARG A 191 3.42 7.94 -14.05
C ARG A 191 3.33 6.59 -13.35
N LEU A 192 3.09 6.55 -12.03
CA LEU A 192 2.90 5.31 -11.28
C LEU A 192 1.63 4.58 -11.71
N ARG A 193 0.53 5.30 -11.89
CA ARG A 193 -0.74 4.77 -12.40
C ARG A 193 -0.59 4.17 -13.80
N GLU A 194 0.13 4.85 -14.69
CA GLU A 194 0.38 4.36 -16.04
C GLU A 194 1.23 3.08 -16.04
N LYS A 195 2.28 3.03 -15.20
CA LYS A 195 3.11 1.82 -15.01
C LYS A 195 2.27 0.64 -14.51
N ARG A 196 1.40 0.88 -13.53
CA ARG A 196 0.50 -0.15 -13.01
C ARG A 196 -0.41 -0.70 -14.11
N ARG A 197 -1.08 0.18 -14.87
CA ARG A 197 -1.95 -0.23 -15.98
C ARG A 197 -1.23 -1.11 -17.01
N LYS A 198 0.04 -0.80 -17.32
CA LYS A 198 0.85 -1.60 -18.23
C LYS A 198 1.17 -2.99 -17.67
N ILE A 199 1.50 -3.09 -16.38
CA ILE A 199 1.78 -4.37 -15.72
C ILE A 199 0.51 -5.24 -15.67
N GLU A 200 -0.62 -4.67 -15.30
CA GLU A 200 -1.91 -5.39 -15.25
C GLU A 200 -2.34 -5.88 -16.63
N ALA A 201 -2.15 -5.07 -17.68
CA ALA A 201 -2.42 -5.48 -19.05
C ALA A 201 -1.49 -6.62 -19.51
N ALA A 202 -0.21 -6.59 -19.13
CA ALA A 202 0.75 -7.62 -19.47
C ALA A 202 0.54 -8.94 -18.71
N GLY A 203 0.06 -8.88 -17.45
CA GLY A 203 -0.23 -10.07 -16.65
C GLY A 203 -1.56 -10.77 -16.99
N ARG A 204 -2.42 -10.13 -17.78
CA ARG A 204 -3.70 -10.68 -18.27
C ARG A 204 -3.58 -11.38 -19.64
N ALA A 205 -2.43 -11.28 -20.32
CA ALA A 205 -2.14 -11.88 -21.62
C ALA A 205 -1.32 -13.16 -21.48
#